data_AF-A0A964UX01-F1
#
_entry.id   AF-A0A964UX01-F1
#
_cell.length_a   1.000
_cell.length_b   1.000
_cell.length_c   1.000
_cell.angle_alpha   90.00
_cell.angle_beta   90.00
_cell.angle_gamma   90.00
#
_symmetry.space_group_name_H-M   'P 1'
#
loop_
_entity.id
_entity.type
_entity.pdbx_description
1 polymer ?
#
loop_
_entity_poly.entity_id
_entity_poly.type
_entity_poly.pdbx_seq_one_letter_code
_entity_poly.pdbx_strand_id
1 'polypeptide(L)'
;MKLPRTAQPARGSGMWWTDGPGAVLVDGIYATRTLFGRVVDLCGDQQATLSVDRRTLRSHDHDLVHDRSMGAIDELLESSGTLNPAWLGHLWSEDATLAEAILVEAARRQVTWSLDHWQLDVARTGLFEPDLLLLPTATGQFHDPAQTDRLATLLILCMPEPVLRWRLRTLLGIDFDAPEPTATPTDTTLLITRRLYMWPRSVYTLTEHAFPPVYGMPARRNRSFQIDDPAVELLHALLPWLGSTPVTDTEVLDAAHRASLPVSQTADRLRAIGYELDIDPELAHIGQVDLPLLCLNRPVRSTPPVWLPRGGWVPLAHLYTQERPALAAERLARLGYRVPDVPTPLPEQHADLPAESRDALTFLPPPEEASVPGSEHEARSITVRKRLHIGGRGFEHTTRHLEALGFHVRVIEQSVLVTDYDNTPPRRSDSPLPTPAALRAIAEILNTSEEEVRETFHENDIPCPPEGAPTHDLT
;
A
#
# COMPACT_ATOMS: atom_id res chain seq x y z
N MET A 1 -1.99 -9.92 27.23
CA MET A 1 -2.91 -9.67 26.10
C MET A 1 -4.08 -8.88 26.64
N LYS A 2 -4.41 -7.73 26.06
CA LYS A 2 -5.63 -7.00 26.45
C LYS A 2 -6.81 -7.67 25.75
N LEU A 3 -7.84 -8.02 26.50
CA LEU A 3 -9.12 -8.45 25.92
C LEU A 3 -9.70 -7.28 25.12
N PRO A 4 -10.45 -7.55 24.03
CA PRO A 4 -11.15 -6.50 23.29
C PRO A 4 -12.10 -5.76 24.23
N ARG A 5 -12.32 -4.47 23.98
CA ARG A 5 -13.20 -3.67 24.86
C ARG A 5 -14.66 -3.95 24.55
N THR A 6 -14.96 -4.28 23.30
CA THR A 6 -16.30 -4.63 22.84
C THR A 6 -16.28 -5.96 22.09
N ALA A 7 -17.32 -6.75 22.31
CA ALA A 7 -17.59 -7.97 21.55
C ALA A 7 -19.09 -7.99 21.19
N GLN A 8 -19.39 -8.04 19.91
CA GLN A 8 -20.75 -8.04 19.38
C GLN A 8 -21.04 -9.40 18.76
N PRO A 9 -22.06 -10.14 19.25
CA PRO A 9 -22.36 -11.46 18.75
C PRO A 9 -22.89 -11.42 17.32
N ALA A 10 -22.30 -12.27 16.48
CA ALA A 10 -22.82 -12.64 15.18
C ALA A 10 -23.82 -13.81 15.38
N ARG A 11 -25.10 -13.62 15.01
CA ARG A 11 -26.19 -14.50 15.43
C ARG A 11 -26.09 -15.85 14.72
N GLY A 12 -25.95 -16.92 15.51
CA GLY A 12 -26.02 -18.29 14.99
C GLY A 12 -24.78 -18.78 14.24
N SER A 13 -23.74 -17.96 14.10
CA SER A 13 -22.47 -18.31 13.44
C SER A 13 -21.39 -18.80 14.40
N GLY A 14 -21.64 -18.72 15.71
CA GLY A 14 -20.61 -19.00 16.73
C GLY A 14 -19.46 -18.00 16.65
N MET A 15 -19.75 -16.77 16.25
CA MET A 15 -18.75 -15.73 16.01
C MET A 15 -19.13 -14.44 16.75
N TRP A 16 -18.12 -13.62 17.05
CA TRP A 16 -18.29 -12.28 17.60
C TRP A 16 -17.33 -11.33 16.89
N TRP A 17 -17.82 -10.15 16.52
CA TRP A 17 -16.97 -9.05 16.05
C TRP A 17 -16.41 -8.29 17.24
N THR A 18 -15.16 -7.85 17.16
CA THR A 18 -14.45 -7.19 18.25
C THR A 18 -13.70 -5.95 17.76
N ASP A 19 -13.56 -4.93 18.59
CA ASP A 19 -12.84 -3.68 18.25
C ASP A 19 -11.30 -3.80 18.19
N GLY A 20 -10.76 -5.00 18.41
CA GLY A 20 -9.32 -5.23 18.46
C GLY A 20 -8.95 -6.69 18.24
N PRO A 21 -7.89 -7.20 18.89
CA PRO A 21 -7.51 -8.60 18.80
C PRO A 21 -8.61 -9.51 19.32
N GLY A 22 -9.05 -10.44 18.48
CA GLY A 22 -9.91 -11.57 18.83
C GLY A 22 -9.14 -12.89 18.82
N ALA A 23 -9.84 -14.01 18.65
CA ALA A 23 -9.28 -15.35 18.87
C ALA A 23 -10.08 -16.48 18.21
N VAL A 24 -9.43 -17.63 18.01
CA VAL A 24 -10.14 -18.88 17.76
C VAL A 24 -10.44 -19.56 19.10
N LEU A 25 -11.71 -19.89 19.34
CA LEU A 25 -12.13 -20.74 20.45
C LEU A 25 -12.38 -22.17 19.93
N VAL A 26 -12.18 -23.16 20.79
CA VAL A 26 -12.47 -24.57 20.51
C VAL A 26 -13.35 -25.09 21.64
N ASP A 27 -14.62 -25.34 21.35
CA ASP A 27 -15.66 -25.64 22.33
C ASP A 27 -15.68 -24.61 23.49
N GLY A 28 -15.57 -23.32 23.15
CA GLY A 28 -15.48 -22.22 24.11
C GLY A 28 -14.13 -22.06 24.82
N ILE A 29 -13.13 -22.91 24.53
CA ILE A 29 -11.78 -22.80 25.10
C ILE A 29 -10.92 -21.87 24.24
N TYR A 30 -10.40 -20.81 24.86
CA TYR A 30 -9.48 -19.87 24.22
C TYR A 30 -8.20 -20.54 23.72
N ALA A 31 -7.85 -20.35 22.45
CA ALA A 31 -6.60 -20.81 21.87
C ALA A 31 -5.64 -19.64 21.55
N THR A 32 -4.33 -19.88 21.60
CA THR A 32 -3.30 -18.83 21.49
C THR A 32 -3.23 -18.05 20.18
N ARG A 33 -3.98 -18.43 19.14
CA ARG A 33 -3.93 -17.76 17.84
C ARG A 33 -4.90 -16.58 17.83
N THR A 34 -4.36 -15.39 17.58
CA THR A 34 -5.14 -14.16 17.46
C THR A 34 -5.75 -14.07 16.06
N LEU A 35 -7.02 -13.70 16.00
CA LEU A 35 -7.68 -13.21 14.79
C LEU A 35 -8.04 -11.76 15.04
N PHE A 36 -7.55 -10.81 14.25
CA PHE A 36 -7.94 -9.41 14.42
C PHE A 36 -9.41 -9.23 14.06
N GLY A 37 -10.11 -8.44 14.86
CA GLY A 37 -11.48 -8.03 14.60
C GLY A 37 -12.54 -9.08 14.91
N ARG A 38 -12.17 -10.32 15.23
CA ARG A 38 -13.15 -11.39 15.38
C ARG A 38 -12.76 -12.50 16.34
N VAL A 39 -13.76 -13.04 17.03
CA VAL A 39 -13.68 -14.28 17.79
C VAL A 39 -14.53 -15.33 17.08
N VAL A 40 -13.98 -16.51 16.81
CA VAL A 40 -14.69 -17.61 16.14
C VAL A 40 -14.61 -18.86 16.99
N ASP A 41 -15.75 -19.40 17.41
CA ASP A 41 -15.86 -20.64 18.19
C ASP A 41 -16.10 -21.85 17.29
N LEU A 42 -15.12 -22.75 17.27
CA LEU A 42 -15.16 -24.00 16.54
C LEU A 42 -15.65 -25.09 17.50
N CYS A 43 -16.85 -25.62 17.26
CA CYS A 43 -17.49 -26.59 18.14
C CYS A 43 -17.67 -27.95 17.46
N GLY A 44 -17.54 -29.04 18.23
CA GLY A 44 -17.80 -30.41 17.78
C GLY A 44 -16.74 -30.97 16.82
N ASP A 45 -17.15 -31.71 15.78
CA ASP A 45 -16.24 -32.37 14.81
C ASP A 45 -15.50 -31.39 13.88
N GLN A 46 -15.59 -30.09 14.17
CA GLN A 46 -14.90 -29.05 13.43
C GLN A 46 -13.39 -29.14 13.69
N GLN A 47 -12.58 -29.05 12.63
CA GLN A 47 -11.21 -29.58 12.58
C GLN A 47 -10.15 -28.79 13.36
N ALA A 48 -10.48 -28.24 14.53
CA ALA A 48 -9.48 -27.64 15.40
C ALA A 48 -8.77 -28.74 16.21
N THR A 49 -7.45 -28.81 16.09
CA THR A 49 -6.62 -29.67 16.95
C THR A 49 -5.91 -28.82 17.98
N LEU A 50 -6.19 -29.08 19.26
CA LEU A 50 -5.46 -28.48 20.37
C LEU A 50 -4.24 -29.32 20.77
N SER A 51 -3.28 -28.69 21.42
CA SER A 51 -2.24 -29.38 22.19
C SER A 51 -2.86 -30.19 23.34
N VAL A 52 -2.07 -31.14 23.88
CA VAL A 52 -2.50 -31.99 25.01
C VAL A 52 -2.90 -31.16 26.24
N ASP A 53 -2.22 -30.03 26.48
CA ASP A 53 -2.54 -29.10 27.57
C ASP A 53 -3.71 -28.14 27.26
N ARG A 54 -4.30 -28.24 26.06
CA ARG A 54 -5.43 -27.43 25.55
C ARG A 54 -5.17 -25.93 25.52
N ARG A 55 -3.90 -25.50 25.50
CA ARG A 55 -3.52 -24.08 25.48
C ARG A 55 -3.14 -23.59 24.09
N THR A 56 -2.66 -24.48 23.23
CA THR A 56 -2.11 -24.10 21.93
C THR A 56 -2.92 -24.71 20.81
N LEU A 57 -3.40 -23.85 19.91
CA LEU A 57 -4.00 -24.29 18.65
C LEU A 57 -2.89 -24.86 17.76
N ARG A 58 -2.95 -26.15 17.43
CA ARG A 58 -2.00 -26.79 16.51
C ARG A 58 -2.40 -26.58 15.06
N SER A 59 -3.67 -26.80 14.77
CA SER A 59 -4.27 -26.60 13.44
C SER A 59 -5.74 -26.28 13.61
N HIS A 60 -6.30 -25.61 12.61
CA HIS A 60 -7.73 -25.46 12.43
C HIS A 60 -8.02 -25.34 10.93
N ASP A 61 -9.28 -25.50 10.57
CA ASP A 61 -9.76 -25.27 9.23
C ASP A 61 -9.83 -23.77 8.94
N HIS A 62 -8.89 -23.29 8.13
CA HIS A 62 -8.79 -21.89 7.74
C HIS A 62 -9.97 -21.43 6.87
N ASP A 63 -10.42 -22.31 5.98
CA ASP A 63 -11.49 -22.02 5.03
C ASP A 63 -12.81 -21.91 5.79
N LEU A 64 -13.07 -22.80 6.74
CA LEU A 64 -14.26 -22.72 7.61
C LEU A 64 -14.31 -21.40 8.41
N VAL A 65 -13.18 -20.98 8.99
CA VAL A 65 -13.11 -19.70 9.74
C VAL A 65 -13.36 -18.52 8.80
N HIS A 66 -12.78 -18.54 7.60
CA HIS A 66 -12.96 -17.50 6.60
C HIS A 66 -14.40 -17.45 6.11
N ASP A 67 -14.99 -18.58 5.72
CA ASP A 67 -16.38 -18.69 5.24
C ASP A 67 -17.39 -18.21 6.29
N ARG A 68 -17.17 -18.53 7.56
CA ARG A 68 -17.99 -18.00 8.67
C ARG A 68 -17.86 -16.49 8.81
N SER A 69 -16.64 -15.98 8.66
CA SER A 69 -16.39 -14.54 8.74
C SER A 69 -17.10 -13.81 7.59
N MET A 70 -17.05 -14.38 6.39
CA MET A 70 -17.76 -13.88 5.21
C MET A 70 -19.29 -13.92 5.41
N GLY A 71 -19.82 -15.01 5.96
CA GLY A 71 -21.25 -15.14 6.26
C GLY A 71 -21.78 -14.20 7.35
N ALA A 72 -20.90 -13.62 8.17
CA ALA A 72 -21.23 -12.73 9.27
C ALA A 72 -21.06 -11.23 8.96
N ILE A 73 -20.72 -10.87 7.70
CA ILE A 73 -20.50 -9.47 7.30
C ILE A 73 -21.75 -8.62 7.52
N ASP A 74 -22.93 -9.12 7.17
CA ASP A 74 -24.19 -8.38 7.33
C ASP A 74 -24.42 -7.93 8.77
N GLU A 75 -24.10 -8.81 9.72
CA GLU A 75 -24.27 -8.56 11.15
C GLU A 75 -23.22 -7.56 11.68
N LEU A 76 -22.01 -7.56 11.10
CA LEU A 76 -21.01 -6.51 11.38
C LEU A 76 -21.56 -5.13 11.00
N LEU A 77 -22.18 -5.03 9.81
CA LEU A 77 -22.65 -3.74 9.29
C LEU A 77 -23.91 -3.24 10.00
N GLU A 78 -24.72 -4.14 10.54
CA GLU A 78 -25.85 -3.79 11.41
C GLU A 78 -25.40 -3.35 12.81
N SER A 79 -24.19 -3.75 13.21
CA SER A 79 -23.63 -3.42 14.51
C SER A 79 -22.95 -2.04 14.48
N SER A 80 -23.43 -1.11 15.30
CA SER A 80 -22.80 0.21 15.41
C SER A 80 -21.49 0.12 16.20
N GLY A 81 -20.47 0.85 15.74
CA GLY A 81 -19.27 1.18 16.53
C GLY A 81 -18.04 0.29 16.33
N THR A 82 -18.14 -0.88 15.71
CA THR A 82 -16.96 -1.73 15.45
C THR A 82 -16.25 -1.35 14.15
N LEU A 83 -17.00 -1.14 13.07
CA LEU A 83 -16.44 -0.81 11.77
C LEU A 83 -16.00 0.66 11.71
N ASN A 84 -14.69 0.87 11.52
CA ASN A 84 -14.09 2.16 11.21
C ASN A 84 -12.84 1.95 10.33
N PRO A 85 -12.29 3.00 9.69
CA PRO A 85 -11.15 2.86 8.78
C PRO A 85 -9.93 2.20 9.41
N ALA A 86 -9.57 2.57 10.64
CA ALA A 86 -8.41 2.01 11.33
C ALA A 86 -8.59 0.53 11.63
N TRP A 87 -9.79 0.13 12.08
CA TRP A 87 -10.13 -1.28 12.29
C TRP A 87 -10.05 -2.08 10.99
N LEU A 88 -10.58 -1.55 9.89
CA LEU A 88 -10.57 -2.23 8.61
C LEU A 88 -9.15 -2.34 8.03
N GLY A 89 -8.30 -1.32 8.21
CA GLY A 89 -6.88 -1.36 7.82
C GLY A 89 -6.11 -2.42 8.61
N HIS A 90 -6.39 -2.58 9.91
CA HIS A 90 -5.81 -3.66 10.71
C HIS A 90 -6.30 -5.03 10.25
N LEU A 91 -7.60 -5.20 9.99
CA LEU A 91 -8.13 -6.45 9.46
C LEU A 91 -7.50 -6.81 8.11
N TRP A 92 -7.36 -5.83 7.22
CA TRP A 92 -6.76 -6.02 5.90
C TRP A 92 -5.33 -6.56 5.97
N SER A 93 -4.55 -6.14 6.98
CA SER A 93 -3.19 -6.65 7.19
C SER A 93 -3.13 -8.15 7.54
N GLU A 94 -4.24 -8.72 8.02
CA GLU A 94 -4.38 -10.12 8.41
C GLU A 94 -5.17 -10.95 7.38
N ASP A 95 -6.29 -10.42 6.89
CA ASP A 95 -7.23 -11.07 5.97
C ASP A 95 -7.76 -10.03 4.96
N ALA A 96 -6.98 -9.82 3.89
CA ALA A 96 -7.27 -8.81 2.87
C ALA A 96 -8.60 -9.07 2.15
N THR A 97 -8.89 -10.34 1.85
CA THR A 97 -10.12 -10.77 1.17
C THR A 97 -11.36 -10.42 1.99
N LEU A 98 -11.36 -10.72 3.29
CA LEU A 98 -12.47 -10.38 4.18
C LEU A 98 -12.64 -8.86 4.32
N ALA A 99 -11.55 -8.11 4.46
CA ALA A 99 -11.60 -6.65 4.56
C ALA A 99 -12.18 -5.99 3.30
N GLU A 100 -11.80 -6.50 2.11
CA GLU A 100 -12.33 -6.02 0.84
C GLU A 100 -13.82 -6.34 0.69
N ALA A 101 -14.25 -7.56 1.06
CA ALA A 101 -15.65 -7.94 1.07
C ALA A 101 -16.50 -7.07 2.01
N ILE A 102 -16.01 -6.80 3.23
CA ILE A 102 -16.67 -5.88 4.18
C ILE A 102 -16.81 -4.49 3.57
N LEU A 103 -15.76 -3.97 2.91
CA LEU A 103 -15.81 -2.64 2.31
C LEU A 103 -16.83 -2.56 1.16
N VAL A 104 -16.82 -3.55 0.26
CA VAL A 104 -17.75 -3.61 -0.88
C VAL A 104 -19.19 -3.65 -0.38
N GLU A 105 -19.46 -4.47 0.63
CA GLU A 105 -20.80 -4.59 1.20
C GLU A 105 -21.21 -3.33 1.98
N ALA A 106 -20.28 -2.70 2.71
CA ALA A 106 -20.50 -1.41 3.39
C ALA A 106 -20.83 -0.28 2.40
N ALA A 107 -20.08 -0.20 1.29
CA ALA A 107 -20.34 0.74 0.20
C ALA A 107 -21.73 0.49 -0.43
N ARG A 108 -22.07 -0.77 -0.70
CA ARG A 108 -23.38 -1.16 -1.25
C ARG A 108 -24.54 -0.76 -0.34
N ARG A 109 -24.35 -0.84 0.98
CA ARG A 109 -25.34 -0.45 2.00
C ARG A 109 -25.29 1.05 2.34
N GLN A 110 -24.44 1.83 1.67
CA GLN A 110 -24.25 3.27 1.94
C GLN A 110 -23.93 3.54 3.41
N VAL A 111 -23.11 2.66 4.01
CA VAL A 111 -22.64 2.86 5.38
C VAL A 111 -21.81 4.13 5.41
N THR A 112 -22.04 4.96 6.42
CA THR A 112 -21.15 6.07 6.75
C THR A 112 -20.27 5.66 7.92
N TRP A 113 -18.98 5.98 7.85
CA TRP A 113 -18.10 5.85 9.01
C TRP A 113 -17.70 7.21 9.57
N SER A 114 -17.47 7.25 10.87
CA SER A 114 -16.92 8.41 11.56
C SER A 114 -15.40 8.33 11.54
N LEU A 115 -14.76 9.35 10.99
CA LEU A 115 -13.31 9.48 10.98
C LEU A 115 -12.98 10.78 11.70
N ASP A 116 -12.57 10.68 12.96
CA ASP A 116 -12.47 11.84 13.87
C ASP A 116 -13.80 12.63 13.91
N HIS A 117 -13.83 13.86 13.40
CA HIS A 117 -15.02 14.72 13.31
C HIS A 117 -15.72 14.65 11.95
N TRP A 118 -15.14 13.94 10.97
CA TRP A 118 -15.73 13.77 9.63
C TRP A 118 -16.72 12.61 9.60
N GLN A 119 -17.85 12.82 8.93
CA GLN A 119 -18.79 11.77 8.52
C GLN A 119 -18.60 11.53 7.03
N LEU A 120 -18.17 10.33 6.67
CA LEU A 120 -17.81 10.00 5.29
C LEU A 120 -18.62 8.79 4.81
N ASP A 121 -19.21 8.92 3.63
CA ASP A 121 -19.83 7.80 2.92
C ASP A 121 -18.75 6.82 2.45
N VAL A 122 -18.85 5.56 2.88
CA VAL A 122 -17.93 4.49 2.51
C VAL A 122 -17.94 4.23 1.01
N ALA A 123 -19.10 4.38 0.34
CA ALA A 123 -19.18 4.20 -1.12
C ALA A 123 -18.35 5.24 -1.87
N ARG A 124 -18.27 6.46 -1.32
CA ARG A 124 -17.45 7.52 -1.87
C ARG A 124 -15.99 7.33 -1.47
N THR A 125 -15.69 7.32 -0.17
CA THR A 125 -14.29 7.38 0.28
C THR A 125 -13.58 6.05 0.12
N GLY A 126 -14.25 4.92 0.34
CA GLY A 126 -13.59 3.62 0.40
C GLY A 126 -12.50 3.58 1.48
N LEU A 127 -11.54 2.66 1.44
CA LEU A 127 -10.40 2.63 2.38
C LEU A 127 -9.09 3.07 1.69
N PHE A 128 -8.76 4.36 1.82
CA PHE A 128 -7.47 4.90 1.41
C PHE A 128 -6.88 5.74 2.54
N GLU A 129 -5.97 5.16 3.34
CA GLU A 129 -5.40 5.82 4.52
C GLU A 129 -4.81 7.22 4.26
N PRO A 130 -4.20 7.51 3.08
CA PRO A 130 -3.74 8.86 2.75
C PRO A 130 -4.86 9.92 2.70
N ASP A 131 -6.13 9.54 2.50
CA ASP A 131 -7.26 10.48 2.47
C ASP A 131 -7.37 11.27 3.77
N LEU A 132 -7.01 10.69 4.91
CA LEU A 132 -7.00 11.38 6.21
C LEU A 132 -6.23 12.71 6.17
N LEU A 133 -5.24 12.78 5.31
CA LEU A 133 -4.35 13.92 5.16
C LEU A 133 -4.80 14.83 3.99
N LEU A 134 -5.69 14.33 3.12
CA LEU A 134 -6.33 15.13 2.07
C LEU A 134 -7.64 15.77 2.55
N LEU A 135 -8.33 15.17 3.54
CA LEU A 135 -9.62 15.64 4.05
C LEU A 135 -9.60 17.10 4.49
N PRO A 136 -8.61 17.61 5.25
CA PRO A 136 -8.58 19.04 5.57
C PRO A 136 -8.51 19.93 4.33
N THR A 137 -7.73 19.52 3.33
CA THR A 137 -7.63 20.24 2.06
C THR A 137 -8.93 20.17 1.25
N ALA A 138 -9.58 19.01 1.21
CA ALA A 138 -10.82 18.78 0.47
C ALA A 138 -12.06 19.37 1.16
N THR A 139 -12.06 19.52 2.49
CA THR A 139 -13.20 20.05 3.26
C THR A 139 -13.01 21.49 3.70
N GLY A 140 -11.77 22.02 3.65
CA GLY A 140 -11.43 23.31 4.24
C GLY A 140 -11.43 23.33 5.77
N GLN A 141 -11.69 22.19 6.42
CA GLN A 141 -11.76 22.05 7.87
C GLN A 141 -10.41 21.56 8.43
N PHE A 142 -9.63 22.48 9.00
CA PHE A 142 -8.32 22.19 9.56
C PHE A 142 -8.41 22.04 11.08
N HIS A 143 -8.27 20.82 11.58
CA HIS A 143 -8.22 20.53 13.02
C HIS A 143 -6.75 20.29 13.41
N ASP A 144 -6.18 21.25 14.13
CA ASP A 144 -4.73 21.42 14.42
C ASP A 144 -3.84 21.79 13.20
N PRO A 145 -3.76 23.10 12.87
CA PRO A 145 -3.11 23.58 11.65
C PRO A 145 -1.57 23.44 11.65
N ALA A 146 -0.94 23.05 12.76
CA ALA A 146 0.52 23.06 12.83
C ALA A 146 1.17 21.76 12.29
N GLN A 147 0.55 20.61 12.54
CA GLN A 147 1.12 19.31 12.18
C GLN A 147 0.41 18.65 11.00
N THR A 148 -0.92 18.67 10.99
CA THR A 148 -1.74 18.04 9.92
C THR A 148 -1.50 18.73 8.58
N ASP A 149 -1.43 20.07 8.55
CA ASP A 149 -1.24 20.87 7.33
C ASP A 149 0.07 20.56 6.62
N ARG A 150 1.15 20.33 7.38
CA ARG A 150 2.47 20.05 6.79
C ARG A 150 2.51 18.69 6.14
N LEU A 151 1.95 17.68 6.81
CA LEU A 151 1.86 16.33 6.25
C LEU A 151 0.96 16.28 5.03
N ALA A 152 -0.22 16.91 5.12
CA ALA A 152 -1.15 17.06 4.02
C ALA A 152 -0.44 17.67 2.80
N THR A 153 0.24 18.80 3.01
CA THR A 153 1.01 19.47 1.96
C THR A 153 2.07 18.56 1.36
N LEU A 154 2.87 17.88 2.17
CA LEU A 154 3.93 17.05 1.65
C LEU A 154 3.40 15.80 0.93
N LEU A 155 2.27 15.23 1.37
CA LEU A 155 1.61 14.15 0.66
C LEU A 155 1.09 14.60 -0.69
N ILE A 156 0.45 15.76 -0.75
CA ILE A 156 0.01 16.36 -2.02
C ILE A 156 1.20 16.51 -2.97
N LEU A 157 2.36 16.94 -2.47
CA LEU A 157 3.58 17.08 -3.27
C LEU A 157 4.20 15.76 -3.72
N CYS A 158 4.03 14.68 -2.95
CA CYS A 158 4.66 13.38 -3.23
C CYS A 158 3.74 12.41 -3.98
N MET A 159 2.42 12.62 -3.93
CA MET A 159 1.43 11.73 -4.54
C MET A 159 1.40 11.91 -6.07
N PRO A 160 1.42 10.81 -6.85
CA PRO A 160 1.32 10.90 -8.30
C PRO A 160 0.04 11.62 -8.72
N GLU A 161 0.13 12.44 -9.75
CA GLU A 161 -0.99 13.24 -10.25
C GLU A 161 -2.26 12.40 -10.51
N PRO A 162 -2.22 11.21 -11.15
CA PRO A 162 -3.43 10.39 -11.32
C PRO A 162 -4.11 10.03 -10.01
N VAL A 163 -3.33 9.65 -9.00
CA VAL A 163 -3.85 9.27 -7.68
C VAL A 163 -4.43 10.49 -6.97
N LEU A 164 -3.70 11.61 -6.97
CA LEU A 164 -4.17 12.84 -6.31
C LEU A 164 -5.45 13.35 -6.97
N ARG A 165 -5.51 13.37 -8.30
CA ARG A 165 -6.70 13.74 -9.06
C ARG A 165 -7.86 12.81 -8.69
N TRP A 166 -7.68 11.49 -8.77
CA TRP A 166 -8.72 10.51 -8.40
C TRP A 166 -9.25 10.73 -6.98
N ARG A 167 -8.36 10.89 -5.99
CA ARG A 167 -8.76 11.08 -4.60
C ARG A 167 -9.45 12.42 -4.37
N LEU A 168 -8.92 13.52 -4.90
CA LEU A 168 -9.56 14.83 -4.73
C LEU A 168 -10.95 14.89 -5.37
N ARG A 169 -11.13 14.32 -6.58
CA ARG A 169 -12.46 14.23 -7.22
C ARG A 169 -13.45 13.48 -6.35
N THR A 170 -13.01 12.33 -5.84
CA THR A 170 -13.81 11.49 -4.94
C THR A 170 -14.18 12.21 -3.65
N LEU A 171 -13.23 12.86 -2.98
CA LEU A 171 -13.44 13.51 -1.69
C LEU A 171 -14.28 14.79 -1.80
N LEU A 172 -14.10 15.55 -2.88
CA LEU A 172 -14.88 16.77 -3.15
C LEU A 172 -16.28 16.47 -3.68
N GLY A 173 -16.57 15.22 -4.09
CA GLY A 173 -17.85 14.87 -4.67
C GLY A 173 -18.14 15.63 -5.98
N ILE A 174 -17.09 15.99 -6.73
CA ILE A 174 -17.26 16.63 -8.03
C ILE A 174 -17.71 15.54 -8.99
N ASP A 175 -18.99 15.58 -9.36
CA ASP A 175 -19.59 14.66 -10.32
C ASP A 175 -19.02 14.95 -11.71
N PHE A 176 -18.10 14.10 -12.15
CA PHE A 176 -17.75 14.00 -13.56
C PHE A 176 -18.61 12.92 -14.23
N ASP A 177 -18.68 12.93 -15.55
CA ASP A 177 -19.52 12.03 -16.36
C ASP A 177 -19.34 10.52 -16.08
N ALA A 178 -18.29 10.12 -15.34
CA ALA A 178 -18.04 8.75 -14.92
C ALA A 178 -17.88 8.67 -13.39
N PRO A 179 -18.54 7.70 -12.72
CA PRO A 179 -18.35 7.48 -11.29
C PRO A 179 -16.89 7.06 -11.03
N GLU A 180 -16.23 7.79 -10.14
CA GLU A 180 -14.88 7.43 -9.69
C GLU A 180 -14.92 6.10 -8.94
N PRO A 181 -13.90 5.24 -9.11
CA PRO A 181 -13.86 4.01 -8.37
C PRO A 181 -13.70 4.27 -6.86
N THR A 182 -14.56 3.64 -6.04
CA THR A 182 -14.39 3.59 -4.58
C THR A 182 -13.02 3.02 -4.24
N ALA A 183 -12.25 3.66 -3.35
CA ALA A 183 -10.94 3.13 -2.97
C ALA A 183 -11.08 1.82 -2.20
N THR A 184 -10.38 0.80 -2.63
CA THR A 184 -10.29 -0.48 -1.94
C THR A 184 -9.00 -0.53 -1.11
N PRO A 185 -8.92 -1.38 -0.07
CA PRO A 185 -7.67 -1.59 0.64
C PRO A 185 -6.53 -2.04 -0.31
N THR A 186 -6.92 -2.77 -1.35
CA THR A 186 -6.04 -3.29 -2.40
C THR A 186 -5.38 -2.16 -3.21
N ASP A 187 -6.05 -1.03 -3.43
CA ASP A 187 -5.46 0.13 -4.12
C ASP A 187 -4.22 0.67 -3.42
N THR A 188 -4.21 0.69 -2.08
CA THR A 188 -3.04 1.11 -1.32
C THR A 188 -1.83 0.22 -1.63
N THR A 189 -2.05 -1.08 -1.89
CA THR A 189 -0.98 -2.03 -2.26
C THR A 189 -0.55 -1.91 -3.72
N LEU A 190 -1.48 -1.57 -4.61
CA LEU A 190 -1.19 -1.29 -6.00
C LEU A 190 -0.31 -0.03 -6.12
N LEU A 191 -0.71 1.03 -5.43
CA LEU A 191 -0.15 2.36 -5.57
C LEU A 191 1.12 2.58 -4.74
N ILE A 192 1.37 1.83 -3.68
CA ILE A 192 2.57 1.97 -2.84
C ILE A 192 3.47 0.75 -3.03
N THR A 193 4.68 0.96 -3.56
CA THR A 193 5.62 -0.12 -3.91
C THR A 193 6.23 -0.82 -2.69
N ARG A 194 6.15 -0.20 -1.51
CA ARG A 194 6.56 -0.80 -0.23
C ARG A 194 5.39 -0.92 0.72
N ARG A 195 5.22 -2.12 1.31
CA ARG A 195 4.24 -2.33 2.38
C ARG A 195 4.59 -1.46 3.59
N LEU A 196 3.75 -0.46 3.84
CA LEU A 196 3.75 0.30 5.07
C LEU A 196 2.87 -0.44 6.07
N TYR A 197 3.50 -1.24 6.93
CA TYR A 197 2.77 -2.11 7.86
C TYR A 197 1.93 -1.34 8.90
N MET A 198 2.06 -0.01 9.00
CA MET A 198 1.21 0.85 9.83
C MET A 198 1.28 2.30 9.31
N TRP A 199 0.48 2.68 8.32
CA TRP A 199 0.50 4.05 7.77
C TRP A 199 0.41 5.14 8.86
N PRO A 200 -0.56 5.11 9.80
CA PRO A 200 -0.69 6.19 10.78
C PRO A 200 0.51 6.27 11.72
N ARG A 201 1.03 5.12 12.16
CA ARG A 201 2.19 5.08 13.06
C ARG A 201 3.46 5.49 12.33
N SER A 202 3.64 5.05 11.09
CA SER A 202 4.77 5.46 10.26
C SER A 202 4.72 6.96 10.03
N VAL A 203 3.61 7.52 9.56
CA VAL A 203 3.44 8.95 9.34
C VAL A 203 3.66 9.76 10.62
N TYR A 204 3.12 9.32 11.76
CA TYR A 204 3.32 9.99 13.05
C TYR A 204 4.78 9.92 13.54
N THR A 205 5.42 8.75 13.44
CA THR A 205 6.85 8.61 13.82
C THR A 205 7.72 9.50 12.91
N LEU A 206 7.33 9.61 11.65
CA LEU A 206 8.01 10.43 10.66
C LEU A 206 7.83 11.92 10.93
N THR A 207 6.64 12.38 11.32
CA THR A 207 6.49 13.78 11.71
C THR A 207 7.33 14.12 12.92
N GLU A 208 7.31 13.26 13.95
CA GLU A 208 8.12 13.50 15.14
C GLU A 208 9.62 13.53 14.83
N HIS A 209 10.10 12.73 13.87
CA HIS A 209 11.53 12.62 13.57
C HIS A 209 12.02 13.60 12.49
N ALA A 210 11.23 13.83 11.44
CA ALA A 210 11.56 14.75 10.35
C ALA A 210 11.29 16.21 10.75
N PHE A 211 10.32 16.44 11.63
CA PHE A 211 9.94 17.75 12.14
C PHE A 211 9.95 17.74 13.66
N PRO A 212 11.12 17.53 14.31
CA PRO A 212 11.18 17.52 15.76
C PRO A 212 10.50 18.78 16.28
N PRO A 213 9.53 18.65 17.20
CA PRO A 213 8.87 19.80 17.78
C PRO A 213 9.96 20.71 18.33
N VAL A 214 10.08 21.90 17.74
CA VAL A 214 11.08 22.87 18.16
C VAL A 214 10.60 23.47 19.47
N TYR A 215 10.71 22.69 20.54
CA TYR A 215 10.34 23.12 21.88
C TYR A 215 11.27 24.27 22.29
N GLY A 216 10.74 25.49 22.28
CA GLY A 216 11.40 26.67 22.85
C GLY A 216 12.06 27.64 21.87
N MET A 217 12.04 27.40 20.56
CA MET A 217 12.28 28.51 19.62
C MET A 217 10.94 29.00 19.05
N PRO A 218 10.73 30.32 18.95
CA PRO A 218 9.56 30.84 18.25
C PRO A 218 9.54 30.21 16.87
N ALA A 219 8.44 29.53 16.55
CA ALA A 219 8.23 28.91 15.25
C ALA A 219 8.64 29.92 14.19
N ARG A 220 9.72 29.63 13.44
CA ARG A 220 10.04 30.37 12.23
C ARG A 220 8.90 30.06 11.25
N ARG A 221 7.82 30.82 11.40
CA ARG A 221 6.67 30.85 10.48
C ARG A 221 7.26 31.22 9.12
N ASN A 222 6.94 30.43 8.09
CA ASN A 222 7.34 30.62 6.70
C ASN A 222 8.75 30.14 6.34
N ARG A 223 9.03 28.84 6.52
CA ARG A 223 9.83 28.16 5.50
C ARG A 223 8.88 27.69 4.41
N SER A 224 9.00 28.25 3.22
CA SER A 224 8.51 27.59 2.02
C SER A 224 9.28 26.28 1.88
N PHE A 225 8.57 25.16 1.78
CA PHE A 225 9.18 23.91 1.36
C PHE A 225 9.56 24.05 -0.11
N GLN A 226 10.83 23.86 -0.44
CA GLN A 226 11.26 23.71 -1.83
C GLN A 226 11.17 22.22 -2.20
N ILE A 227 10.99 21.91 -3.48
CA ILE A 227 10.92 20.51 -3.95
C ILE A 227 12.21 19.74 -3.58
N ASP A 228 13.34 20.45 -3.49
CA ASP A 228 14.64 19.90 -3.07
C ASP A 228 14.81 19.81 -1.53
N ASP A 229 13.73 19.98 -0.75
CA ASP A 229 13.80 19.84 0.70
C ASP A 229 14.06 18.34 1.04
N PRO A 230 15.06 18.01 1.86
CA PRO A 230 15.34 16.64 2.26
C PRO A 230 14.14 15.93 2.92
N ALA A 231 13.14 16.68 3.42
CA ALA A 231 11.88 16.11 3.87
C ALA A 231 11.06 15.48 2.72
N VAL A 232 11.08 16.07 1.52
CA VAL A 232 10.39 15.55 0.32
C VAL A 232 11.07 14.28 -0.17
N GLU A 233 12.41 14.26 -0.25
CA GLU A 233 13.17 13.04 -0.59
C GLU A 233 12.92 11.91 0.42
N LEU A 234 12.91 12.25 1.71
CA LEU A 234 12.59 11.30 2.77
C LEU A 234 11.19 10.73 2.57
N LEU A 235 10.20 11.57 2.28
CA LEU A 235 8.83 11.12 2.02
C LEU A 235 8.69 10.27 0.77
N HIS A 236 9.35 10.60 -0.35
CA HIS A 236 9.41 9.71 -1.50
C HIS A 236 10.05 8.35 -1.17
N ALA A 237 11.07 8.33 -0.30
CA ALA A 237 11.70 7.08 0.13
C ALA A 237 10.78 6.23 1.05
N LEU A 238 9.88 6.89 1.78
CA LEU A 238 8.96 6.26 2.73
C LEU A 238 7.65 5.85 2.08
N LEU A 239 7.19 6.67 1.14
CA LEU A 239 5.99 6.50 0.35
C LEU A 239 6.42 6.35 -1.11
N PRO A 240 7.06 5.23 -1.47
CA PRO A 240 7.50 5.02 -2.84
C PRO A 240 6.27 4.66 -3.66
N TRP A 241 5.55 5.69 -4.06
CA TRP A 241 4.41 5.58 -4.95
C TRP A 241 4.83 4.87 -6.24
N LEU A 242 3.87 4.21 -6.88
CA LEU A 242 4.03 3.72 -8.23
C LEU A 242 4.49 4.88 -9.11
N GLY A 243 5.51 4.65 -9.92
CA GLY A 243 6.24 5.68 -10.64
C GLY A 243 5.39 6.54 -11.57
N SER A 244 6.01 7.59 -12.10
CA SER A 244 5.38 8.48 -13.07
C SER A 244 5.04 7.74 -14.37
N THR A 245 3.91 8.10 -14.97
CA THR A 245 3.37 7.58 -16.23
C THR A 245 4.34 7.73 -17.41
N PRO A 246 4.42 6.74 -18.33
CA PRO A 246 3.64 5.50 -18.36
C PRO A 246 4.18 4.43 -17.39
N VAL A 247 3.27 3.68 -16.75
CA VAL A 247 3.61 2.54 -15.88
C VAL A 247 4.08 1.38 -16.75
N THR A 248 5.23 0.81 -16.38
CA THR A 248 5.88 -0.27 -17.12
C THR A 248 5.29 -1.65 -16.81
N ASP A 249 5.53 -2.63 -17.70
CA ASP A 249 5.21 -4.05 -17.47
C ASP A 249 5.70 -4.56 -16.10
N THR A 250 6.93 -4.20 -15.73
CA THR A 250 7.55 -4.62 -14.46
C THR A 250 6.78 -4.06 -13.27
N GLU A 251 6.39 -2.79 -13.32
CA GLU A 251 5.64 -2.14 -12.24
C GLU A 251 4.23 -2.72 -12.09
N VAL A 252 3.57 -3.09 -13.19
CA VAL A 252 2.26 -3.77 -13.14
C VAL A 252 2.39 -5.18 -12.57
N LEU A 253 3.41 -5.95 -12.96
CA LEU A 253 3.68 -7.28 -12.38
C LEU A 253 3.98 -7.18 -10.87
N ASP A 254 4.80 -6.20 -10.48
CA ASP A 254 5.08 -5.84 -9.10
C ASP A 254 3.81 -5.58 -8.30
N ALA A 255 2.94 -4.70 -8.81
CA ALA A 255 1.68 -4.35 -8.18
C ALA A 255 0.74 -5.55 -8.07
N ALA A 256 0.57 -6.31 -9.16
CA ALA A 256 -0.25 -7.52 -9.20
C ALA A 256 0.22 -8.56 -8.18
N HIS A 257 1.53 -8.77 -8.07
CA HIS A 257 2.11 -9.72 -7.12
C HIS A 257 1.91 -9.30 -5.67
N ARG A 258 2.13 -8.01 -5.34
CA ARG A 258 1.91 -7.50 -3.99
C ARG A 258 0.44 -7.58 -3.58
N ALA A 259 -0.45 -7.25 -4.51
CA ALA A 259 -1.91 -7.25 -4.32
C ALA A 259 -2.52 -8.65 -4.41
N SER A 260 -1.76 -9.64 -4.91
CA SER A 260 -2.29 -10.97 -5.21
C SER A 260 -3.48 -10.93 -6.17
N LEU A 261 -3.40 -10.09 -7.20
CA LEU A 261 -4.41 -9.95 -8.25
C LEU A 261 -3.89 -10.45 -9.60
N PRO A 262 -4.77 -10.86 -10.55
CA PRO A 262 -4.40 -11.03 -11.95
C PRO A 262 -3.85 -9.74 -12.57
N VAL A 263 -2.96 -9.87 -13.56
CA VAL A 263 -2.34 -8.72 -14.23
C VAL A 263 -3.37 -7.86 -14.96
N SER A 264 -4.35 -8.47 -15.62
CA SER A 264 -5.47 -7.76 -16.27
C SER A 264 -6.26 -6.90 -15.29
N GLN A 265 -6.69 -7.48 -14.16
CA GLN A 265 -7.44 -6.73 -13.13
C GLN A 265 -6.60 -5.59 -12.53
N THR A 266 -5.31 -5.82 -12.33
CA THR A 266 -4.37 -4.80 -11.83
C THR A 266 -4.26 -3.65 -12.83
N ALA A 267 -4.10 -3.97 -14.11
CA ALA A 267 -4.01 -2.99 -15.18
C ALA A 267 -5.32 -2.20 -15.34
N ASP A 268 -6.47 -2.87 -15.37
CA ASP A 268 -7.76 -2.21 -15.47
C ASP A 268 -8.01 -1.29 -14.27
N ARG A 269 -7.59 -1.71 -13.07
CA ARG A 269 -7.68 -0.89 -11.88
C ARG A 269 -6.80 0.36 -11.94
N LEU A 270 -5.54 0.21 -12.34
CA LEU A 270 -4.62 1.35 -12.50
C LEU A 270 -5.11 2.33 -13.58
N ARG A 271 -5.66 1.83 -14.70
CA ARG A 271 -6.31 2.69 -15.72
C ARG A 271 -7.52 3.43 -15.16
N ALA A 272 -8.36 2.76 -14.36
CA ALA A 272 -9.51 3.39 -13.73
C ALA A 272 -9.11 4.51 -12.76
N ILE A 273 -7.94 4.42 -12.13
CA ILE A 273 -7.35 5.49 -11.30
C ILE A 273 -6.76 6.63 -12.15
N GLY A 274 -6.56 6.40 -13.45
CA GLY A 274 -6.04 7.39 -14.40
C GLY A 274 -4.56 7.21 -14.79
N TYR A 275 -3.95 6.06 -14.46
CA TYR A 275 -2.60 5.77 -14.96
C TYR A 275 -2.63 5.40 -16.44
N GLU A 276 -1.66 5.94 -17.17
CA GLU A 276 -1.31 5.45 -18.50
C GLU A 276 -0.45 4.20 -18.37
N LEU A 277 -0.87 3.12 -19.03
CA LEU A 277 -0.19 1.84 -19.02
C LEU A 277 0.31 1.52 -20.42
N ASP A 278 1.61 1.29 -20.55
CA ASP A 278 2.20 0.68 -21.74
C ASP A 278 2.43 -0.80 -21.44
N ILE A 279 1.32 -1.55 -21.37
CA ILE A 279 1.38 -2.99 -21.11
C ILE A 279 1.18 -3.81 -22.37
N ASP A 280 2.01 -4.83 -22.50
CA ASP A 280 1.83 -5.82 -23.55
C ASP A 280 0.52 -6.63 -23.35
N PRO A 281 -0.31 -6.78 -24.38
CA PRO A 281 -1.56 -7.54 -24.29
C PRO A 281 -1.40 -9.01 -23.87
N GLU A 282 -0.25 -9.64 -24.12
CA GLU A 282 -0.03 -11.03 -23.68
C GLU A 282 0.09 -11.12 -22.15
N LEU A 283 0.68 -10.11 -21.49
CA LEU A 283 0.78 -10.07 -20.02
C LEU A 283 -0.59 -10.02 -19.34
N ALA A 284 -1.62 -9.47 -20.00
CA ALA A 284 -2.97 -9.43 -19.45
C ALA A 284 -3.57 -10.82 -19.16
N HIS A 285 -3.04 -11.88 -19.79
CA HIS A 285 -3.45 -13.27 -19.61
C HIS A 285 -2.78 -13.96 -18.41
N ILE A 286 -1.79 -13.30 -17.78
CA ILE A 286 -1.11 -13.82 -16.60
C ILE A 286 -2.08 -13.76 -15.41
N GLY A 287 -2.45 -14.93 -14.90
CA GLY A 287 -3.28 -15.06 -13.72
C GLY A 287 -2.48 -14.87 -12.44
N GLN A 288 -3.19 -14.67 -11.32
CA GLN A 288 -2.58 -14.55 -9.99
C GLN A 288 -1.64 -15.73 -9.66
N VAL A 289 -2.04 -16.95 -10.04
CA VAL A 289 -1.26 -18.19 -9.78
C VAL A 289 0.03 -18.27 -10.61
N ASP A 290 0.16 -17.47 -11.67
CA ASP A 290 1.33 -17.45 -12.54
C ASP A 290 2.42 -16.51 -12.01
N LEU A 291 2.07 -15.49 -11.23
CA LEU A 291 3.01 -14.48 -10.74
C LEU A 291 4.18 -15.10 -9.95
N PRO A 292 3.98 -16.04 -9.01
CA PRO A 292 5.11 -16.71 -8.34
C PRO A 292 6.01 -17.49 -9.31
N LEU A 293 5.48 -17.99 -10.43
CA LEU A 293 6.25 -18.71 -11.45
C LEU A 293 7.13 -17.75 -12.26
N LEU A 294 6.76 -16.48 -12.37
CA LEU A 294 7.51 -15.47 -13.15
C LEU A 294 8.55 -14.73 -12.32
N CYS A 295 8.46 -14.79 -11.00
CA CYS A 295 9.33 -14.10 -10.06
C CYS A 295 10.56 -14.95 -9.73
N LEU A 296 11.74 -14.58 -10.24
CA LEU A 296 13.00 -15.31 -10.06
C LEU A 296 13.48 -15.37 -8.62
N ASN A 297 13.10 -14.43 -7.76
CA ASN A 297 13.46 -14.41 -6.35
C ASN A 297 12.21 -14.43 -5.47
N ARG A 298 12.27 -15.11 -4.32
CA ARG A 298 11.25 -14.92 -3.29
C ARG A 298 11.51 -13.55 -2.63
N PRO A 299 10.57 -12.60 -2.65
CA PRO A 299 10.82 -11.28 -2.08
C PRO A 299 11.06 -11.41 -0.57
N VAL A 300 12.29 -11.14 -0.12
CA VAL A 300 12.64 -11.12 1.31
C VAL A 300 12.82 -9.68 1.77
N ARG A 301 11.93 -9.24 2.69
CA ARG A 301 11.96 -8.03 3.55
C ARG A 301 12.15 -6.65 2.91
N SER A 302 12.67 -6.52 1.69
CA SER A 302 12.82 -5.25 0.96
C SER A 302 13.41 -5.37 -0.45
N THR A 303 13.83 -6.56 -0.88
CA THR A 303 14.33 -6.74 -2.26
C THR A 303 13.15 -6.77 -3.21
N PRO A 304 13.14 -5.91 -4.26
CA PRO A 304 12.09 -5.97 -5.28
C PRO A 304 12.11 -7.34 -5.97
N PRO A 305 10.96 -7.81 -6.44
CA PRO A 305 10.91 -9.02 -7.27
C PRO A 305 11.73 -8.80 -8.54
N VAL A 306 12.31 -9.88 -9.05
CA VAL A 306 13.06 -9.91 -10.30
C VAL A 306 12.27 -10.77 -11.25
N TRP A 307 11.69 -10.16 -12.28
CA TRP A 307 10.86 -10.87 -13.24
C TRP A 307 11.69 -11.56 -14.31
N LEU A 308 11.23 -12.73 -14.74
CA LEU A 308 11.72 -13.36 -15.96
C LEU A 308 11.50 -12.43 -17.16
N PRO A 309 12.55 -12.10 -17.94
CA PRO A 309 12.39 -11.36 -19.18
C PRO A 309 11.40 -12.09 -20.10
N ARG A 310 10.48 -11.34 -20.71
CA ARG A 310 9.44 -11.90 -21.59
C ARG A 310 10.05 -12.77 -22.69
N GLY A 311 9.47 -13.96 -22.90
CA GLY A 311 9.96 -14.93 -23.89
C GLY A 311 11.38 -15.43 -23.64
N GLY A 312 11.98 -15.05 -22.52
CA GLY A 312 13.34 -15.39 -22.14
C GLY A 312 13.48 -16.85 -21.75
N TRP A 313 14.73 -17.26 -21.62
CA TRP A 313 15.08 -18.58 -21.08
C TRP A 313 14.79 -18.63 -19.58
N VAL A 314 14.08 -19.68 -19.16
CA VAL A 314 13.85 -19.96 -17.74
C VAL A 314 15.09 -20.66 -17.18
N PRO A 315 15.76 -20.09 -16.16
CA PRO A 315 16.87 -20.77 -15.51
C PRO A 315 16.40 -22.10 -14.91
N LEU A 316 17.14 -23.19 -15.15
CA LEU A 316 16.80 -24.50 -14.62
C LEU A 316 16.68 -24.49 -13.08
N ALA A 317 17.54 -23.73 -12.40
CA ALA A 317 17.48 -23.54 -10.95
C ALA A 317 16.11 -22.99 -10.48
N HIS A 318 15.52 -22.06 -11.24
CA HIS A 318 14.20 -21.49 -10.92
C HIS A 318 13.07 -22.51 -11.04
N LEU A 319 13.15 -23.46 -11.97
CA LEU A 319 12.18 -24.56 -12.04
C LEU A 319 12.29 -25.47 -10.82
N TYR A 320 13.51 -25.75 -10.36
CA TYR A 320 13.76 -26.61 -9.20
C TYR A 320 13.32 -25.98 -7.87
N THR A 321 13.13 -24.67 -7.78
CA THR A 321 12.59 -24.01 -6.58
C THR A 321 11.07 -24.11 -6.50
N GLN A 322 10.39 -24.49 -7.59
CA GLN A 322 8.94 -24.67 -7.61
C GLN A 322 8.53 -25.98 -6.94
N GLU A 323 7.34 -25.98 -6.33
CA GLU A 323 6.78 -27.17 -5.68
C GLU A 323 6.54 -28.31 -6.69
N ARG A 324 6.16 -27.96 -7.92
CA ARG A 324 5.87 -28.91 -9.00
C ARG A 324 6.61 -28.51 -10.29
N PRO A 325 7.94 -28.76 -10.39
CA PRO A 325 8.77 -28.22 -11.46
C PRO A 325 8.28 -28.57 -12.88
N ALA A 326 7.77 -29.78 -13.09
CA ALA A 326 7.24 -30.21 -14.39
C ALA A 326 5.98 -29.42 -14.82
N LEU A 327 5.05 -29.18 -13.89
CA LEU A 327 3.87 -28.35 -14.19
C LEU A 327 4.23 -26.88 -14.34
N ALA A 328 5.20 -26.38 -13.56
CA ALA A 328 5.73 -25.04 -13.71
C ALA A 328 6.37 -24.84 -15.09
N ALA A 329 7.19 -25.80 -15.54
CA ALA A 329 7.78 -25.85 -16.87
C ALA A 329 6.70 -25.80 -17.97
N GLU A 330 5.68 -26.67 -17.89
CA GLU A 330 4.58 -26.69 -18.86
C GLU A 330 3.80 -25.37 -18.87
N ARG A 331 3.54 -24.80 -17.68
CA ARG A 331 2.81 -23.53 -17.56
C ARG A 331 3.63 -22.36 -18.14
N LEU A 332 4.92 -22.27 -17.82
CA LEU A 332 5.82 -21.25 -18.36
C LEU A 332 5.97 -21.36 -19.89
N ALA A 333 6.04 -22.57 -20.43
CA ALA A 333 6.04 -22.78 -21.89
C ALA A 333 4.74 -22.29 -22.54
N ARG A 334 3.57 -22.53 -21.92
CA ARG A 334 2.28 -22.00 -22.40
C ARG A 334 2.17 -20.48 -22.32
N LEU A 335 2.88 -19.86 -21.38
CA LEU A 335 3.01 -18.40 -21.28
C LEU A 335 4.07 -17.82 -22.25
N GLY A 336 4.67 -18.65 -23.11
CA GLY A 336 5.60 -18.22 -24.15
C GLY A 336 7.08 -18.18 -23.72
N TYR A 337 7.42 -18.66 -22.53
CA TYR A 337 8.81 -18.71 -22.07
C TYR A 337 9.55 -19.92 -22.63
N ARG A 338 10.87 -19.79 -22.82
CA ARG A 338 11.74 -20.88 -23.28
C ARG A 338 12.20 -21.69 -22.09
N VAL A 339 11.71 -22.92 -21.99
CA VAL A 339 11.97 -23.80 -20.85
C VAL A 339 13.02 -24.85 -21.26
N PRO A 340 14.10 -25.03 -20.48
CA PRO A 340 15.07 -26.09 -20.75
C PRO A 340 14.43 -27.47 -20.58
N ASP A 341 14.92 -28.46 -21.32
CA ASP A 341 14.51 -29.86 -21.15
C ASP A 341 14.80 -30.30 -19.71
N VAL A 342 13.73 -30.52 -18.95
CA VAL A 342 13.84 -30.96 -17.56
C VAL A 342 14.10 -32.46 -17.57
N PRO A 343 15.24 -32.95 -17.03
CA PRO A 343 15.52 -34.38 -17.00
C PRO A 343 14.40 -35.12 -16.28
N THR A 344 13.74 -36.05 -16.98
CA THR A 344 12.72 -36.91 -16.40
C THR A 344 13.37 -38.25 -16.02
N PRO A 345 13.21 -38.77 -14.78
CA PRO A 345 12.46 -38.21 -13.66
C PRO A 345 13.29 -37.20 -12.85
N LEU A 346 12.64 -36.09 -12.48
CA LEU A 346 13.13 -35.24 -11.40
C LEU A 346 13.19 -36.07 -10.11
N PRO A 347 14.26 -35.99 -9.31
CA PRO A 347 14.26 -36.63 -8.01
C PRO A 347 13.11 -36.04 -7.18
N GLU A 348 12.04 -36.80 -6.94
CA GLU A 348 10.93 -36.41 -6.05
C GLU A 348 11.43 -36.03 -4.64
N GLN A 349 12.65 -36.44 -4.29
CA GLN A 349 13.36 -36.19 -3.03
C GLN A 349 13.74 -34.72 -2.75
N HIS A 350 13.54 -33.77 -3.68
CA HIS A 350 13.79 -32.35 -3.38
C HIS A 350 12.66 -31.67 -2.56
N ALA A 351 11.51 -32.34 -2.39
CA ALA A 351 10.46 -31.91 -1.46
C ALA A 351 10.93 -31.87 0.01
N ASP A 352 12.00 -32.60 0.34
CA ASP A 352 12.57 -32.67 1.70
C ASP A 352 13.71 -31.67 1.95
N LEU A 353 14.16 -30.92 0.93
CA LEU A 353 15.18 -29.89 1.16
C LEU A 353 14.64 -28.79 2.08
N PRO A 354 15.40 -28.38 3.13
CA PRO A 354 15.05 -27.24 3.95
C PRO A 354 14.85 -25.99 3.08
N ALA A 355 13.91 -25.11 3.47
CA ALA A 355 13.64 -23.87 2.73
C ALA A 355 14.92 -23.05 2.47
N GLU A 356 15.85 -23.03 3.42
CA GLU A 356 17.15 -22.36 3.31
C GLU A 356 18.03 -22.91 2.17
N SER A 357 17.98 -24.22 1.90
CA SER A 357 18.72 -24.84 0.80
C SER A 357 18.09 -24.55 -0.56
N ARG A 358 16.77 -24.36 -0.61
CA ARG A 358 16.08 -23.92 -1.84
C ARG A 358 16.41 -22.47 -2.16
N ASP A 359 16.42 -21.61 -1.15
CA ASP A 359 16.79 -20.20 -1.33
C ASP A 359 18.23 -20.05 -1.86
N ALA A 360 19.16 -20.91 -1.42
CA ALA A 360 20.54 -20.91 -1.91
C ALA A 360 20.66 -21.25 -3.42
N LEU A 361 19.78 -22.10 -3.95
CA LEU A 361 19.77 -22.46 -5.38
C LEU A 361 19.31 -21.28 -6.26
N THR A 362 18.44 -20.42 -5.74
CA THR A 362 17.94 -19.21 -6.42
C THR A 362 19.04 -18.19 -6.69
N PHE A 363 20.15 -18.22 -5.94
CA PHE A 363 21.28 -17.31 -6.10
C PHE A 363 22.38 -17.86 -7.03
N LEU A 364 22.21 -19.06 -7.59
CA LEU A 364 23.12 -19.54 -8.62
C LEU A 364 22.87 -18.71 -9.88
N PRO A 365 23.89 -18.04 -10.45
CA PRO A 365 23.71 -17.32 -11.69
C PRO A 365 23.21 -18.30 -12.76
N PRO A 366 22.37 -17.85 -13.72
CA PRO A 366 22.09 -18.67 -14.89
C PRO A 366 23.44 -19.08 -15.51
N PRO A 367 23.56 -20.30 -16.06
CA PRO A 367 24.75 -20.61 -16.83
C PRO A 367 24.87 -19.51 -17.88
N GLU A 368 25.95 -18.72 -17.82
CA GLU A 368 26.29 -17.74 -18.85
C GLU A 368 26.12 -18.46 -20.17
N GLU A 369 25.35 -17.82 -21.06
CA GLU A 369 25.05 -18.29 -22.41
C GLU A 369 26.19 -19.16 -22.91
N ALA A 370 25.91 -20.45 -23.14
CA ALA A 370 26.87 -21.36 -23.74
C ALA A 370 27.39 -20.67 -25.01
N SER A 371 28.58 -20.10 -24.89
CA SER A 371 29.17 -19.28 -25.92
C SER A 371 29.32 -20.16 -27.15
N VAL A 372 28.70 -19.74 -28.25
CA VAL A 372 29.20 -20.12 -29.57
C VAL A 372 30.67 -19.66 -29.60
N PRO A 373 31.63 -20.54 -29.92
CA PRO A 373 33.05 -20.21 -29.75
C PRO A 373 33.43 -19.14 -30.77
N GLY A 374 33.82 -17.96 -30.27
CA GLY A 374 34.28 -16.85 -31.09
C GLY A 374 35.01 -15.80 -30.26
N SER A 375 36.33 -15.98 -30.17
CA SER A 375 37.36 -15.07 -29.64
C SER A 375 37.50 -14.89 -28.12
N GLU A 376 38.66 -15.36 -27.65
CA GLU A 376 39.30 -15.08 -26.38
C GLU A 376 39.55 -13.58 -26.18
N HIS A 377 38.95 -12.98 -25.16
CA HIS A 377 39.70 -12.12 -24.24
C HIS A 377 38.95 -11.92 -22.91
N GLU A 378 39.60 -12.41 -21.85
CA GLU A 378 39.53 -11.98 -20.46
C GLU A 378 38.25 -12.17 -19.63
N ALA A 379 38.28 -13.29 -18.90
CA ALA A 379 37.63 -13.50 -17.62
C ALA A 379 38.01 -12.45 -16.56
N ARG A 380 37.04 -12.06 -15.70
CA ARG A 380 37.23 -11.91 -14.23
C ARG A 380 35.91 -11.68 -13.45
N SER A 381 35.44 -12.78 -12.87
CA SER A 381 34.81 -12.98 -11.55
C SER A 381 33.99 -11.89 -10.84
N ILE A 382 32.78 -12.27 -10.46
CA ILE A 382 31.91 -11.75 -9.38
C ILE A 382 32.38 -12.36 -8.03
N THR A 383 32.41 -11.68 -6.87
CA THR A 383 31.31 -11.72 -5.85
C THR A 383 31.59 -10.81 -4.61
N VAL A 384 30.67 -9.86 -4.39
CA VAL A 384 29.96 -9.40 -3.16
C VAL A 384 30.68 -9.28 -1.79
N ARG A 385 30.64 -8.05 -1.19
CA ARG A 385 30.11 -7.86 0.18
C ARG A 385 29.63 -6.44 0.54
N LYS A 386 28.46 -6.43 1.18
CA LYS A 386 27.61 -5.38 1.76
C LYS A 386 28.30 -4.44 2.78
N ARG A 387 27.74 -3.20 2.81
CA ARG A 387 27.21 -2.43 3.98
C ARG A 387 28.03 -1.27 4.59
N LEU A 388 27.30 -0.16 4.74
CA LEU A 388 27.41 0.97 5.71
C LEU A 388 28.56 1.95 5.39
N HIS A 389 28.41 3.29 5.47
CA HIS A 389 27.39 4.17 6.01
C HIS A 389 27.70 5.60 5.49
N ILE A 390 26.66 6.40 5.27
CA ILE A 390 26.52 7.83 5.62
C ILE A 390 27.82 8.62 5.83
N GLY A 391 28.05 9.64 5.01
CA GLY A 391 28.99 10.72 5.31
C GLY A 391 29.25 11.60 4.09
N GLY A 392 28.76 12.84 4.13
CA GLY A 392 28.88 13.81 3.05
C GLY A 392 30.31 13.95 2.54
N ARG A 393 30.51 13.54 1.28
CA ARG A 393 31.66 13.76 0.38
C ARG A 393 31.38 12.96 -0.92
N GLY A 394 30.28 13.27 -1.60
CA GLY A 394 29.78 12.45 -2.71
C GLY A 394 29.90 13.06 -4.10
N PHE A 395 29.84 14.39 -4.22
CA PHE A 395 29.63 15.01 -5.53
C PHE A 395 30.92 15.06 -6.38
N GLU A 396 32.00 15.66 -5.86
CA GLU A 396 33.26 15.81 -6.60
C GLU A 396 33.95 14.48 -6.98
N HIS A 397 33.78 13.41 -6.19
CA HIS A 397 34.40 12.12 -6.48
C HIS A 397 33.63 11.36 -7.57
N THR A 398 32.30 11.49 -7.59
CA THR A 398 31.43 10.87 -8.60
C THR A 398 31.57 11.57 -9.94
N THR A 399 31.66 12.91 -9.95
CA THR A 399 31.93 13.69 -11.17
C THR A 399 33.28 13.31 -11.78
N ARG A 400 34.35 13.20 -10.97
CA ARG A 400 35.68 12.73 -11.44
C ARG A 400 35.66 11.30 -11.98
N HIS A 401 34.81 10.43 -11.43
CA HIS A 401 34.69 9.04 -11.88
C HIS A 401 33.93 8.94 -13.21
N LEU A 402 32.89 9.75 -13.41
CA LEU A 402 32.13 9.81 -14.67
C LEU A 402 32.93 10.47 -15.81
N GLU A 403 33.74 11.49 -15.50
CA GLU A 403 34.66 12.09 -16.46
C GLU A 403 35.80 11.13 -16.87
N ALA A 404 36.32 10.32 -15.94
CA ALA A 404 37.30 9.28 -16.23
C ALA A 404 36.75 8.12 -17.09
N LEU A 405 35.42 7.97 -17.14
CA LEU A 405 34.70 7.01 -17.97
C LEU A 405 34.23 7.60 -19.32
N GLY A 406 34.62 8.84 -19.63
CA GLY A 406 34.39 9.48 -20.93
C GLY A 406 33.08 10.24 -21.07
N PHE A 407 32.35 10.48 -19.98
CA PHE A 407 31.11 11.27 -19.98
C PHE A 407 31.40 12.76 -19.75
N HIS A 408 30.71 13.64 -20.49
CA HIS A 408 30.79 15.10 -20.31
C HIS A 408 29.70 15.57 -19.34
N VAL A 409 30.09 16.12 -18.19
CA VAL A 409 29.17 16.66 -17.17
C VAL A 409 29.28 18.18 -17.11
N ARG A 410 28.16 18.92 -17.11
CA ARG A 410 28.14 20.38 -16.99
C ARG A 410 27.18 20.80 -15.87
N VAL A 411 27.69 21.53 -14.88
CA VAL A 411 26.93 22.06 -13.74
C VAL A 411 26.51 23.50 -14.05
N ILE A 412 25.26 23.86 -13.78
CA ILE A 412 24.74 25.22 -13.92
C ILE A 412 24.11 25.62 -12.58
N GLU A 413 24.67 26.65 -11.94
CA GLU A 413 24.13 27.28 -10.73
C GLU A 413 23.38 28.55 -11.10
N GLN A 414 22.15 28.76 -10.59
CA GLN A 414 21.62 30.09 -10.20
C GLN A 414 20.55 29.94 -9.12
N SER A 415 20.68 30.71 -8.04
CA SER A 415 19.65 30.94 -7.02
C SER A 415 18.98 32.30 -7.26
N VAL A 416 17.67 32.38 -6.99
CA VAL A 416 16.90 33.64 -7.00
C VAL A 416 16.32 33.87 -5.61
N LEU A 417 16.58 35.07 -5.07
CA LEU A 417 15.99 35.60 -3.85
C LEU A 417 14.79 36.48 -4.23
N VAL A 418 13.61 36.23 -3.67
CA VAL A 418 12.47 37.17 -3.72
C VAL A 418 11.92 37.34 -2.32
N THR A 419 11.82 38.59 -1.88
CA THR A 419 11.28 39.01 -0.59
C THR A 419 9.94 39.72 -0.75
N ASP A 420 9.11 39.49 0.29
CA ASP A 420 8.13 40.37 0.92
C ASP A 420 6.64 40.23 0.53
N TYR A 421 5.83 39.83 1.52
CA TYR A 421 4.43 40.24 1.66
C TYR A 421 4.01 40.24 3.15
N ASP A 422 3.09 41.16 3.40
CA ASP A 422 2.69 41.83 4.63
C ASP A 422 2.34 40.94 5.84
N ASN A 423 2.75 41.42 7.02
CA ASN A 423 2.51 40.81 8.32
C ASN A 423 1.18 41.30 8.93
N THR A 424 0.11 40.53 8.79
CA THR A 424 -1.02 40.63 9.73
C THR A 424 -1.35 39.27 10.34
N PRO A 425 -1.43 39.16 11.69
CA PRO A 425 -1.77 37.90 12.33
C PRO A 425 -3.27 37.58 12.15
N PRO A 426 -3.65 36.30 11.92
CA PRO A 426 -5.05 35.95 11.84
C PRO A 426 -5.71 36.03 13.21
N ARG A 427 -6.92 36.63 13.24
CA ARG A 427 -7.86 36.49 14.36
C ARG A 427 -8.39 35.06 14.38
N ARG A 428 -8.50 34.48 15.58
CA ARG A 428 -9.21 33.21 15.81
C ARG A 428 -10.69 33.40 15.49
N SER A 429 -11.29 32.36 14.90
CA SER A 429 -12.72 32.20 14.61
C SER A 429 -13.22 32.97 13.38
N ASP A 430 -12.85 32.46 12.21
CA ASP A 430 -13.73 32.17 11.06
C ASP A 430 -12.94 31.13 10.26
N SER A 431 -13.50 29.95 9.96
CA SER A 431 -12.79 28.94 9.15
C SER A 431 -12.41 29.59 7.83
N PRO A 432 -11.11 29.84 7.55
CA PRO A 432 -10.75 30.46 6.31
C PRO A 432 -10.97 29.42 5.22
N LEU A 433 -11.84 29.73 4.26
CA LEU A 433 -11.88 29.06 2.97
C LEU A 433 -10.43 28.87 2.46
N PRO A 434 -10.14 27.81 1.70
CA PRO A 434 -8.81 27.60 1.13
C PRO A 434 -8.32 28.88 0.44
N THR A 435 -7.03 29.21 0.61
CA THR A 435 -6.48 30.43 -0.01
C THR A 435 -6.71 30.41 -1.53
N PRO A 436 -6.86 31.56 -2.21
CA PRO A 436 -7.05 31.59 -3.67
C PRO A 436 -5.96 30.83 -4.45
N ALA A 437 -4.73 30.79 -3.92
CA ALA A 437 -3.64 30.00 -4.50
C ALA A 437 -3.88 28.49 -4.39
N ALA A 438 -4.39 28.01 -3.25
CA ALA A 438 -4.75 26.61 -3.05
C ALA A 438 -5.95 26.21 -3.94
N LEU A 439 -6.99 27.05 -4.02
CA LEU A 439 -8.14 26.81 -4.91
C LEU A 439 -7.70 26.70 -6.37
N ARG A 440 -6.80 27.58 -6.82
CA ARG A 440 -6.27 27.55 -8.19
C ARG A 440 -5.45 26.29 -8.46
N ALA A 441 -4.59 25.88 -7.53
CA ALA A 441 -3.80 24.67 -7.68
C ALA A 441 -4.71 23.42 -7.75
N ILE A 442 -5.73 23.36 -6.89
CA ILE A 442 -6.74 22.28 -6.93
C ILE A 442 -7.47 22.30 -8.27
N ALA A 443 -7.93 23.45 -8.74
CA ALA A 443 -8.63 23.59 -10.02
C ALA A 443 -7.76 23.13 -11.21
N GLU A 444 -6.47 23.48 -11.21
CA GLU A 444 -5.50 23.05 -12.23
C GLU A 444 -5.31 21.52 -12.22
N ILE A 445 -5.09 20.92 -11.04
CA ILE A 445 -4.95 19.46 -10.89
C ILE A 445 -6.20 18.73 -11.39
N LEU A 446 -7.37 19.26 -11.06
CA LEU A 446 -8.66 18.68 -11.39
C LEU A 446 -9.12 18.98 -12.82
N ASN A 447 -8.40 19.84 -13.55
CA ASN A 447 -8.77 20.33 -14.88
C ASN A 447 -10.20 20.91 -14.92
N THR A 448 -10.49 21.81 -13.98
CA THR A 448 -11.79 22.48 -13.73
C THR A 448 -11.56 23.96 -13.42
N SER A 449 -12.62 24.76 -13.23
CA SER A 449 -12.49 26.17 -12.87
C SER A 449 -12.36 26.40 -11.36
N GLU A 450 -11.71 27.51 -10.95
CA GLU A 450 -11.63 27.91 -9.54
C GLU A 450 -13.01 28.17 -8.93
N GLU A 451 -13.99 28.57 -9.75
CA GLU A 451 -15.37 28.83 -9.35
C GLU A 451 -16.12 27.53 -9.03
N GLU A 452 -16.04 26.50 -9.90
CA GLU A 452 -16.62 25.17 -9.66
C GLU A 452 -16.06 24.53 -8.38
N VAL A 453 -14.74 24.62 -8.15
CA VAL A 453 -14.13 24.13 -6.91
C VAL A 453 -14.71 24.89 -5.70
N ARG A 454 -14.85 26.22 -5.79
CA ARG A 454 -15.38 27.04 -4.71
C ARG A 454 -16.85 26.76 -4.42
N GLU A 455 -17.68 26.60 -5.44
CA GLU A 455 -19.08 26.18 -5.31
C GLU A 455 -19.19 24.82 -4.62
N THR A 456 -18.34 23.87 -5.01
CA THR A 456 -18.26 22.54 -4.38
C THR A 456 -17.93 22.63 -2.88
N PHE A 457 -17.01 23.51 -2.47
CA PHE A 457 -16.71 23.76 -1.06
C PHE A 457 -17.90 24.36 -0.30
N HIS A 458 -18.72 25.18 -0.95
CA HIS A 458 -19.92 25.78 -0.35
C HIS A 458 -21.08 24.78 -0.25
N GLU A 459 -21.24 23.90 -1.23
CA GLU A 459 -22.31 22.89 -1.25
C GLU A 459 -22.01 21.70 -0.31
N ASN A 460 -20.74 21.30 -0.22
CA ASN A 460 -20.28 20.25 0.68
C ASN A 460 -19.94 20.77 2.08
N ASP A 461 -20.66 21.78 2.59
CA ASP A 461 -20.55 22.15 4.00
C ASP A 461 -21.09 20.97 4.84
N ILE A 462 -20.22 19.97 5.05
CA ILE A 462 -20.53 18.72 5.74
C ILE A 462 -21.02 19.15 7.12
N PRO A 463 -22.26 18.80 7.51
CA PRO A 463 -22.83 19.28 8.75
C PRO A 463 -21.92 18.87 9.90
N CYS A 464 -21.22 19.86 10.44
CA CYS A 464 -20.49 19.71 11.68
C CYS A 464 -21.54 19.35 12.74
N PRO A 465 -21.34 18.31 13.59
CA PRO A 465 -22.28 18.02 14.65
C PRO A 465 -22.50 19.31 15.47
N PRO A 466 -23.75 19.60 15.89
CA PRO A 466 -24.06 20.86 16.56
C PRO A 466 -23.14 21.04 17.77
N GLU A 467 -22.50 22.22 17.87
CA GLU A 467 -21.72 22.62 19.05
C GLU A 467 -22.57 22.43 20.31
N GLY A 468 -22.28 21.39 21.09
CA GLY A 468 -23.06 21.01 22.27
C GLY A 468 -23.37 19.53 22.44
N ALA A 469 -22.93 18.65 21.52
CA ALA A 469 -22.96 17.21 21.78
C ALA A 469 -22.15 16.91 23.07
N PRO A 470 -22.73 16.20 24.06
CA PRO A 470 -22.03 15.95 25.32
C PRO A 470 -20.77 15.13 25.04
N THR A 471 -19.62 15.67 25.43
CA THR A 471 -18.40 14.88 25.59
C THR A 471 -18.73 13.74 26.55
N HIS A 472 -18.83 12.52 26.03
CA HIS A 472 -18.86 11.34 26.87
C HIS A 472 -17.55 11.29 27.65
N ASP A 473 -17.63 11.49 28.97
CA ASP A 473 -16.55 11.17 29.89
C ASP A 473 -16.22 9.68 29.74
N LEU A 474 -15.16 9.39 28.99
CA LEU A 474 -14.55 8.06 28.93
C LEU A 474 -13.86 7.81 30.27
N THR A 475 -14.52 7.02 31.13
CA THR A 475 -13.93 6.40 32.32
C THR A 475 -13.54 4.96 32.04
#